data_AF-A0A9X0QBD0-F1
#
_entry.id   AF-A0A9X0QBD0-F1
#
_cell.length_a   1.000
_cell.length_b   1.000
_cell.length_c   1.000
_cell.angle_alpha   90.00
_cell.angle_beta   90.00
_cell.angle_gamma   90.00
#
_symmetry.space_group_name_H-M   'P 1'
#
loop_
_entity.id
_entity.type
_entity.pdbx_description
1 polymer ?
#
loop_
_entity_poly.entity_id
_entity_poly.type
_entity_poly.pdbx_seq_one_letter_code
_entity_poly.pdbx_strand_id
1 'polypeptide(L)'
;MRDITAQDVQRLVFKKRDNGFESAAAQLRNLLKRIFDYAIVCGIVTSNPTHATPMRFITRARPLSPDELKIYLQVLDRSNIRRQFKLTLHIILLTLVRKSELLQARWINVNLDDGEWLIPEAQSKTGNDRVLRDEASRVRFKSRVR
;
A
#
# COMPACT_ATOMS: atom_id res chain seq x y z
N MET A 1 -0.98 23.67 33.20
CA MET A 1 -1.41 22.82 32.08
C MET A 1 -0.56 21.55 32.15
N ARG A 2 -1.13 20.34 32.15
CA ARG A 2 -0.30 19.12 32.21
C ARG A 2 0.49 19.01 30.91
N ASP A 3 1.82 19.04 31.00
CA ASP A 3 2.70 18.86 29.84
C ASP A 3 2.52 17.46 29.27
N ILE A 4 2.09 17.37 28.00
CA ILE A 4 1.94 16.09 27.32
C ILE A 4 3.35 15.59 26.97
N THR A 5 3.75 14.46 27.56
CA THR A 5 5.08 13.90 27.34
C THR A 5 5.12 12.97 26.13
N ALA A 6 6.32 12.73 25.61
CA ALA A 6 6.57 11.71 24.59
C ALA A 6 6.07 10.31 25.02
N GLN A 7 6.12 10.01 26.32
CA GLN A 7 5.70 8.72 26.87
C GLN A 7 4.18 8.55 26.82
N ASP A 8 3.41 9.63 26.98
CA ASP A 8 1.94 9.59 26.87
C ASP A 8 1.49 9.27 25.45
N VAL A 9 2.15 9.89 24.46
CA VAL A 9 1.95 9.59 23.04
C VAL A 9 2.29 8.14 22.73
N GLN A 10 3.44 7.64 23.20
CA GLN A 10 3.86 6.26 23.01
C GLN A 10 2.85 5.27 23.61
N ARG A 11 2.43 5.48 24.86
CA ARG A 11 1.45 4.62 25.54
C ARG A 11 0.15 4.53 24.76
N LEU A 12 -0.37 5.66 24.27
CA LEU A 12 -1.62 5.68 23.51
C LEU A 12 -1.48 4.92 22.18
N VAL A 13 -0.42 5.18 21.43
CA VAL A 13 -0.17 4.57 20.12
C VAL A 13 0.09 3.06 20.26
N PHE A 14 0.92 2.66 21.23
CA PHE A 14 1.25 1.25 21.44
C PHE A 14 0.06 0.47 21.99
N LYS A 15 -0.74 1.05 22.91
CA LYS A 15 -1.99 0.42 23.34
C LYS A 15 -2.91 0.10 22.17
N LYS A 16 -3.01 1.01 21.19
CA LYS A 16 -3.84 0.79 19.99
C LYS A 16 -3.23 -0.27 19.05
N ARG A 17 -1.91 -0.26 18.89
CA ARG A 17 -1.16 -1.27 18.12
C ARG A 17 -1.33 -2.66 18.73
N ASP A 18 -1.13 -2.80 20.03
CA ASP A 18 -1.13 -4.07 20.75
C ASP A 18 -2.53 -4.70 20.78
N ASN A 19 -3.58 -3.89 20.60
CA ASN A 19 -4.94 -4.35 20.35
C ASN A 19 -5.18 -4.86 18.90
N GLY A 20 -4.15 -5.01 18.08
CA GLY A 20 -4.23 -5.49 16.69
C GLY A 20 -4.58 -4.43 15.65
N PHE A 21 -4.71 -3.16 16.03
CA PHE A 21 -5.10 -2.07 15.12
C PHE A 21 -3.89 -1.26 14.66
N GLU A 22 -2.88 -1.91 14.07
CA GLU A 22 -1.63 -1.26 13.64
C GLU A 22 -1.86 -0.07 12.69
N SER A 23 -2.74 -0.23 11.68
CA SER A 23 -3.06 0.84 10.73
C SER A 23 -3.72 2.05 11.41
N ALA A 24 -4.62 1.81 12.37
CA ALA A 24 -5.27 2.88 13.11
C ALA A 24 -4.29 3.58 14.07
N ALA A 25 -3.40 2.82 14.71
CA ALA A 25 -2.34 3.36 15.55
C ALA A 25 -1.39 4.26 14.75
N ALA A 26 -1.06 3.86 13.52
CA ALA A 26 -0.27 4.63 12.57
C ALA A 26 -0.95 5.96 12.19
N GLN A 27 -2.25 5.91 11.86
CA GLN A 27 -3.03 7.10 11.53
C GLN A 27 -3.13 8.05 12.74
N LEU A 28 -3.38 7.51 13.93
CA LEU A 28 -3.43 8.28 15.17
C LEU A 28 -2.10 9.01 15.43
N ARG A 29 -0.97 8.31 15.32
CA ARG A 29 0.36 8.89 15.48
C ARG A 29 0.63 10.01 14.47
N ASN A 30 0.21 9.84 13.21
CA ASN A 30 0.36 10.88 12.18
C ASN A 30 -0.55 12.10 12.42
N LEU A 31 -1.76 11.88 12.95
CA LEU A 31 -2.66 12.97 13.34
C LEU A 31 -2.06 13.78 14.50
N LEU A 32 -1.58 13.10 15.55
CA LEU A 32 -0.91 13.76 16.67
C LEU A 32 0.30 14.56 16.20
N LYS A 33 1.10 14.01 15.28
CA LYS A 33 2.24 14.73 14.70
C LYS A 33 1.80 16.05 14.10
N ARG A 34 0.76 16.05 13.25
CA ARG A 34 0.23 17.25 12.58
C ARG A 34 -0.31 18.28 13.56
N ILE A 35 -0.99 17.84 14.62
CA ILE A 35 -1.53 18.73 15.66
C ILE A 35 -0.39 19.43 16.39
N PHE A 36 0.64 18.69 16.82
CA PHE A 36 1.79 19.27 17.52
C PHE A 36 2.66 20.13 16.61
N ASP A 37 2.84 19.76 15.34
CA ASP A 37 3.53 20.60 14.35
C ASP A 37 2.81 21.96 14.20
N TYR A 38 1.47 21.95 14.14
CA TYR A 38 0.68 23.17 14.10
C TYR A 38 0.76 23.98 15.41
N ALA A 39 0.73 23.31 16.57
CA ALA A 39 0.86 23.96 17.87
C ALA A 39 2.22 24.67 18.05
N ILE A 40 3.28 24.15 17.43
CA ILE A 40 4.60 24.80 17.39
C ILE A 40 4.57 26.06 16.52
N VAL A 41 3.91 26.02 15.36
CA VAL A 41 3.72 27.20 14.51
C VAL A 41 2.93 28.30 15.26
N CYS A 42 1.94 27.91 16.07
CA CYS A 42 1.20 28.84 16.92
C CYS A 42 1.96 29.29 18.18
N GLY A 43 3.17 28.79 18.44
CA GLY A 43 3.97 29.13 19.62
C GLY A 43 3.42 28.56 20.94
N ILE A 44 2.50 27.59 20.90
CA ILE A 44 1.88 26.99 22.09
C ILE A 44 2.80 25.96 22.74
N VAL A 45 3.59 25.25 21.91
CA VAL A 45 4.50 24.18 22.35
C VAL A 45 5.86 24.38 21.68
N THR A 46 6.94 24.04 22.37
CA THR A 46 8.32 24.22 21.87
C THR A 46 8.87 23.00 21.14
N SER A 47 8.30 21.81 21.35
CA SER A 47 8.77 20.57 20.74
C SER A 47 7.63 19.59 20.47
N ASN A 48 7.80 18.75 19.44
CA ASN A 48 6.79 17.76 19.08
C ASN A 48 7.10 16.40 19.76
N PRO A 49 6.27 15.95 20.73
CA PRO A 49 6.49 14.70 21.45
C PRO A 49 6.37 13.44 20.58
N THR A 50 5.81 13.54 19.37
CA THR A 50 5.61 12.40 18.47
C THR A 50 6.89 11.90 17.79
N HIS A 51 7.98 12.67 17.81
CA HIS A 51 9.28 12.24 17.24
C HIS A 51 9.87 11.02 17.95
N ALA A 52 9.59 10.86 19.25
CA ALA A 52 10.01 9.71 20.04
C ALA A 52 9.29 8.40 19.65
N THR A 53 8.23 8.46 18.85
CA THR A 53 7.46 7.28 18.40
C THR A 53 7.58 7.14 16.88
N PRO A 54 8.64 6.51 16.37
CA PRO A 54 8.81 6.33 14.93
C PRO A 54 7.89 5.24 14.38
N MET A 55 7.44 5.44 13.13
CA MET A 55 6.44 4.60 12.45
C MET A 55 6.83 3.12 12.35
N ARG A 56 8.13 2.82 12.25
CA ARG A 56 8.70 1.47 12.14
C ARG A 56 8.28 0.52 13.27
N PHE A 57 7.92 1.06 14.44
CA PHE A 57 7.47 0.26 15.59
C PHE A 57 5.96 0.09 15.67
N ILE A 58 5.21 0.72 14.75
CA ILE A 58 3.75 0.72 14.75
C ILE A 58 3.20 -0.23 13.67
N THR A 59 3.78 -0.21 12.48
CA THR A 59 3.32 -1.04 11.35
C THR A 59 4.35 -2.10 11.00
N ARG A 60 3.94 -3.36 11.04
CA ARG A 60 4.71 -4.49 10.51
C ARG A 60 4.06 -4.97 9.22
N ALA A 61 4.51 -4.42 8.09
CA ALA A 61 4.17 -5.00 6.79
C ALA A 61 5.11 -6.19 6.53
N ARG A 62 4.65 -7.41 6.79
CA ARG A 62 5.34 -8.64 6.38
C ARG A 62 4.93 -8.96 4.94
N PRO A 63 5.87 -9.25 4.01
CA PRO A 63 5.52 -9.74 2.68
C PRO A 63 4.91 -11.14 2.75
N LEU A 64 4.01 -11.46 1.82
CA LEU A 64 3.46 -12.81 1.70
C LEU A 64 4.58 -13.80 1.30
N SER A 65 4.62 -14.93 1.99
CA SER A 65 5.46 -16.07 1.59
C SER A 65 4.95 -16.72 0.30
N PRO A 66 5.79 -17.35 -0.53
CA PRO A 66 5.35 -18.14 -1.67
C PRO A 66 4.32 -19.22 -1.32
N ASP A 67 4.40 -19.83 -0.13
CA ASP A 67 3.44 -20.85 0.30
C ASP A 67 2.10 -20.23 0.71
N GLU A 68 2.14 -19.07 1.37
CA GLU A 68 0.93 -18.28 1.68
C GLU A 68 0.24 -17.82 0.38
N LEU A 69 1.02 -17.48 -0.65
CA LEU A 69 0.49 -17.10 -1.96
C LEU A 69 -0.23 -18.27 -2.66
N LYS A 70 0.33 -19.50 -2.57
CA LYS A 70 -0.36 -20.70 -3.10
C LYS A 70 -1.70 -20.93 -2.41
N ILE A 71 -1.72 -20.84 -1.07
CA ILE A 71 -2.95 -20.98 -0.28
C ILE A 71 -3.95 -19.88 -0.66
N TYR A 72 -3.48 -18.64 -0.79
CA TYR A 72 -4.29 -17.51 -1.22
C TYR A 72 -4.98 -17.76 -2.56
N LEU A 73 -4.23 -18.20 -3.58
CA LEU A 73 -4.77 -18.49 -4.91
C LEU A 73 -5.82 -19.61 -4.86
N GLN A 74 -5.53 -20.70 -4.15
CA GLN A 74 -6.49 -21.80 -3.98
C GLN A 74 -7.78 -21.37 -3.29
N VAL A 75 -7.69 -20.54 -2.25
CA VAL A 75 -8.85 -20.00 -1.54
C VAL A 75 -9.63 -19.03 -2.44
N LEU A 76 -8.93 -18.19 -3.20
CA LEU A 76 -9.54 -17.25 -4.13
C LEU A 76 -10.38 -17.97 -5.19
N ASP A 77 -9.85 -19.06 -5.76
CA ASP A 77 -10.55 -19.85 -6.76
C ASP A 77 -11.79 -20.54 -6.20
N ARG A 78 -11.70 -21.12 -5.00
CA ARG A 78 -12.82 -21.81 -4.32
C ARG A 78 -13.88 -20.86 -3.74
N SER A 79 -13.53 -19.61 -3.49
CA SER A 79 -14.46 -18.63 -2.90
C SER A 79 -15.66 -18.34 -3.80
N ASN A 80 -16.81 -18.01 -3.22
CA ASN A 80 -18.01 -17.58 -3.98
C ASN A 80 -18.00 -16.07 -4.34
N ILE A 81 -16.81 -15.49 -4.47
CA ILE A 81 -16.66 -14.07 -4.83
C ILE A 81 -17.04 -13.87 -6.31
N ARG A 82 -17.68 -12.74 -6.63
CA ARG A 82 -18.01 -12.38 -8.02
C ARG A 82 -16.78 -12.46 -8.92
N ARG A 83 -16.94 -13.04 -10.11
CA ARG A 83 -15.86 -13.27 -11.08
C ARG A 83 -15.00 -12.03 -11.34
N GLN A 84 -15.63 -10.86 -11.43
CA GLN A 84 -14.92 -9.58 -11.61
C GLN A 84 -13.83 -9.36 -10.55
N PHE A 85 -14.12 -9.58 -9.27
CA PHE A 85 -13.16 -9.38 -8.19
C PHE A 85 -12.07 -10.44 -8.19
N LYS A 86 -12.39 -11.69 -8.56
CA LYS A 86 -11.37 -12.74 -8.74
C LYS A 86 -10.38 -12.35 -9.83
N LEU A 87 -10.86 -11.88 -10.98
CA LEU A 87 -10.00 -11.42 -12.08
C LEU A 87 -9.17 -10.21 -11.66
N THR A 88 -9.76 -9.23 -10.99
CA THR A 88 -9.04 -8.06 -10.46
C THR A 88 -7.87 -8.48 -9.56
N LEU A 89 -8.10 -9.42 -8.64
CA LEU A 89 -7.05 -9.89 -7.72
C LEU A 89 -5.93 -10.63 -8.44
N HIS A 90 -6.26 -11.44 -9.46
CA HIS A 90 -5.26 -12.07 -10.33
C HIS A 90 -4.44 -11.05 -11.12
N ILE A 91 -5.09 -10.04 -11.71
CA ILE A 91 -4.41 -8.99 -12.48
C ILE A 91 -3.46 -8.20 -11.56
N ILE A 92 -3.89 -7.84 -10.34
CA ILE A 92 -3.02 -7.17 -9.35
C ILE A 92 -1.80 -8.03 -9.02
N LEU A 93 -1.96 -9.35 -8.85
CA LEU A 93 -0.83 -10.23 -8.58
C LEU A 93 0.14 -10.38 -9.76
N LEU A 94 -0.36 -10.37 -11.00
CA LEU A 94 0.46 -10.52 -12.20
C LEU A 94 1.19 -9.22 -12.59
N THR A 95 0.53 -8.08 -12.42
CA THR A 95 1.06 -6.77 -12.87
C THR A 95 1.65 -5.95 -11.72
N LEU A 96 1.39 -6.34 -10.47
CA LEU A 96 1.81 -5.66 -9.24
C LEU A 96 1.35 -4.19 -9.16
N VAL A 97 0.31 -3.82 -9.89
CA VAL A 97 -0.31 -2.49 -9.87
C VAL A 97 -1.10 -2.26 -8.60
N ARG A 98 -1.25 -0.99 -8.21
CA ARG A 98 -2.11 -0.67 -7.08
C ARG A 98 -3.56 -0.89 -7.44
N LYS A 99 -4.35 -1.37 -6.48
CA LYS A 99 -5.82 -1.46 -6.61
C LYS A 99 -6.46 -0.19 -7.17
N SER A 100 -6.01 0.99 -6.71
CA SER A 100 -6.56 2.27 -7.18
C SER A 100 -6.28 2.53 -8.65
N GLU A 101 -5.08 2.18 -9.13
CA GLU A 101 -4.68 2.35 -10.53
C GLU A 101 -5.50 1.41 -11.42
N LEU A 102 -5.69 0.15 -11.00
CA LEU A 102 -6.52 -0.81 -11.73
C LEU A 102 -8.00 -0.41 -11.78
N LEU A 103 -8.54 0.19 -10.72
CA LEU A 103 -9.93 0.66 -10.70
C LEU A 103 -10.18 1.87 -11.61
N GLN A 104 -9.14 2.66 -11.91
CA GLN A 104 -9.22 3.83 -12.79
C GLN A 104 -8.80 3.52 -14.23
N ALA A 105 -8.36 2.28 -14.49
CA ALA A 105 -7.93 1.81 -15.79
C ALA A 105 -9.06 1.96 -16.82
N ARG A 106 -8.69 2.42 -18.02
CA ARG A 106 -9.59 2.50 -19.17
C ARG A 106 -9.07 1.61 -20.28
N TRP A 107 -9.97 0.96 -21.02
CA TRP A 107 -9.62 0.11 -22.15
C TRP A 107 -8.81 0.82 -23.24
N ILE A 108 -9.01 2.13 -23.43
CA ILE A 108 -8.23 2.95 -24.36
C ILE A 108 -6.72 2.99 -24.04
N ASN A 109 -6.34 2.73 -22.79
CA ASN A 109 -4.94 2.75 -22.35
C ASN A 109 -4.29 1.36 -22.38
N VAL A 110 -5.03 0.32 -22.77
CA VAL A 110 -4.57 -1.07 -22.79
C VAL A 110 -4.45 -1.52 -24.23
N ASN A 111 -3.21 -1.73 -24.67
CA ASN A 111 -2.91 -2.34 -25.95
C ASN A 111 -2.58 -3.82 -25.72
N LEU A 112 -3.55 -4.69 -25.99
CA LEU A 112 -3.40 -6.13 -25.83
C LEU A 112 -2.50 -6.77 -26.89
N ASP A 113 -2.37 -6.14 -28.06
CA ASP A 113 -1.55 -6.65 -29.17
C ASP A 113 -0.06 -6.47 -28.86
N ASP A 114 0.31 -5.29 -28.34
CA ASP A 114 1.69 -4.99 -27.92
C ASP A 114 2.00 -5.42 -26.48
N GLY A 115 0.99 -5.86 -25.73
CA GLY A 115 1.12 -6.23 -24.31
C GLY A 115 1.49 -5.05 -23.42
N GLU A 116 1.02 -3.86 -23.78
CA GLU A 116 1.34 -2.60 -23.11
C GLU A 116 0.10 -2.04 -22.41
N TRP A 117 0.29 -1.63 -21.15
CA TRP A 117 -0.71 -0.88 -20.41
C TRP A 117 -0.11 0.44 -19.92
N LEU A 118 -0.63 1.54 -20.46
CA LEU A 118 -0.27 2.90 -20.06
C LEU A 118 -1.07 3.33 -18.84
N ILE A 119 -0.39 3.76 -17.77
CA ILE A 119 -1.01 4.30 -16.56
C ILE A 119 -0.79 5.81 -16.53
N PRO A 120 -1.78 6.62 -16.92
CA PRO A 120 -1.63 8.07 -17.00
C PRO A 120 -1.24 8.68 -15.65
N GLU A 121 -0.45 9.73 -15.69
CA GLU A 121 0.04 10.47 -14.52
C GLU A 121 -1.08 10.86 -13.53
N ALA A 122 -2.24 11.28 -14.06
CA ALA A 122 -3.42 11.66 -13.27
C ALA A 122 -4.00 10.51 -12.41
N GLN A 123 -3.65 9.26 -12.71
CA GLN A 123 -4.08 8.05 -12.01
C GLN A 123 -2.97 7.45 -11.14
N SER A 124 -1.73 7.94 -11.30
CA SER A 124 -0.57 7.51 -10.54
C SER A 124 -0.49 8.28 -9.23
N LYS A 125 -0.46 7.55 -8.11
CA LYS A 125 -0.25 8.16 -6.77
C LYS A 125 1.09 8.91 -6.64
N THR A 126 2.02 8.69 -7.57
CA THR A 126 3.38 9.24 -7.52
C THR A 126 3.57 10.38 -8.52
N GLY A 127 2.54 10.75 -9.30
CA GLY A 127 2.63 11.86 -10.26
C GLY A 127 3.62 11.61 -11.41
N ASN A 128 3.89 10.34 -11.75
CA ASN A 128 4.69 9.98 -12.93
C ASN A 128 3.90 8.99 -13.79
N ASP A 129 3.88 9.24 -15.10
CA ASP A 129 3.40 8.29 -16.11
C ASP A 129 4.31 7.06 -16.14
N ARG A 130 3.71 5.87 -16.25
CA ARG A 130 4.44 4.60 -16.29
C ARG A 130 3.73 3.65 -17.23
N VAL A 131 4.48 3.11 -18.18
CA VAL A 131 4.03 2.02 -19.04
C VAL A 131 4.40 0.71 -18.36
N LEU A 132 3.40 -0.15 -18.16
CA LEU A 132 3.61 -1.53 -17.79
C LEU A 132 3.74 -2.34 -19.07
N ARG A 133 4.87 -3.02 -19.19
CA ARG A 133 5.13 -3.95 -20.27
C ARG A 133 5.19 -5.34 -19.67
N ASP A 134 4.48 -6.28 -20.26
CA ASP A 134 4.57 -7.67 -19.84
C ASP A 134 5.96 -8.23 -20.22
N GLU A 135 6.91 -8.22 -19.28
CA GLU A 135 8.20 -8.88 -19.49
C GLU A 135 8.08 -10.42 -19.44
N ALA A 136 7.00 -10.96 -18.86
CA ALA A 136 6.81 -12.40 -18.71
C ALA A 136 6.48 -13.10 -20.04
N SER A 137 5.94 -12.39 -21.03
CA SER A 137 5.72 -12.90 -22.39
C SER A 137 6.98 -12.87 -23.26
N ARG A 138 8.02 -12.06 -22.96
CA ARG A 138 9.31 -12.10 -23.69
C ARG A 138 10.16 -13.33 -23.35
N VAL A 139 10.00 -13.93 -22.18
CA VAL A 139 10.81 -15.08 -21.75
C VAL A 139 10.42 -16.39 -22.47
N ARG A 140 9.33 -16.41 -23.26
CA ARG A 140 8.86 -17.63 -23.94
C ARG A 140 9.17 -17.76 -25.44
N PHE A 141 9.91 -16.84 -26.06
CA PHE A 141 10.32 -16.93 -27.48
C PHE A 141 11.84 -16.83 -27.74
N LYS A 142 12.66 -17.32 -26.80
CA LYS A 142 14.08 -17.62 -27.07
C LYS A 142 14.47 -18.97 -26.48
N SER A 143 14.03 -20.07 -27.08
CA SER A 143 14.79 -21.35 -27.15
C SER A 143 13.98 -22.48 -27.81
N ARG A 144 13.95 -22.50 -29.15
CA ARG A 144 14.28 -23.69 -29.95
C ARG A 144 14.29 -23.35 -31.44
N VAL A 145 15.45 -22.89 -31.90
CA VAL A 145 15.90 -23.14 -33.28
C VAL A 145 17.11 -24.06 -33.14
N ARG A 146 16.84 -25.36 -33.30
CA ARG A 146 17.67 -26.35 -34.00
C ARG A 146 16.83 -27.60 -34.18
#